data_AF-A0A7V1TUD9-F1
#
_entry.id   AF-A0A7V1TUD9-F1
#
_cell.length_a   1.000
_cell.length_b   1.000
_cell.length_c   1.000
_cell.angle_alpha   90.00
_cell.angle_beta   90.00
_cell.angle_gamma   90.00
#
_symmetry.space_group_name_H-M   'P 1'
#
loop_
_entity.id
_entity.type
_entity.pdbx_description
1 polymer ?
#
loop_
_entity_poly.entity_id
_entity_poly.type
_entity_poly.pdbx_seq_one_letter_code
_entity_poly.pdbx_strand_id
1 'polypeptide(L)'
;MKYILIVACTFFMFVLADRTFAQEKKGKSCGDGCCENKTMAMAEMQSHKHQKHDQHAKDTTAKKDKQSTAVEYTCPMHPEVRSDKPGTCPKCKMDLVEVKKEKKSLLKQKMEAMAIGKYNCCIEEPCDECLKAHGSCSCKKAVKDGKPVCDECYKGWQNGEGTVSGKTLNDIKKGHQHNH
;
A
#
# COMPACT_ATOMS: atom_id res chain seq x y z
N MET A 1 19.78 -32.53 -51.91
CA MET A 1 19.06 -33.42 -50.97
C MET A 1 19.84 -33.82 -49.71
N LYS A 2 21.13 -33.47 -49.55
CA LYS A 2 21.92 -33.76 -48.34
C LYS A 2 21.80 -32.73 -47.20
N TYR A 3 21.17 -31.57 -47.44
CA TYR A 3 21.02 -30.50 -46.43
C TYR A 3 19.77 -30.61 -45.54
N ILE A 4 18.72 -31.32 -45.99
CA ILE A 4 17.47 -31.47 -45.22
C ILE A 4 17.63 -32.49 -44.07
N LEU A 5 18.54 -33.46 -44.20
CA LEU A 5 18.79 -34.48 -43.18
C LEU A 5 19.60 -33.97 -41.97
N ILE A 6 20.34 -32.86 -42.13
CA ILE A 6 21.18 -32.29 -41.06
C ILE A 6 20.37 -31.39 -40.11
N VAL A 7 19.31 -30.74 -40.62
CA VAL A 7 18.48 -29.82 -39.81
C VAL A 7 17.54 -30.57 -38.86
N ALA A 8 17.08 -31.78 -39.24
CA ALA A 8 16.23 -32.60 -38.37
C ALA A 8 16.98 -33.19 -37.16
N CYS A 9 18.28 -33.47 -37.30
CA CYS A 9 19.08 -34.11 -36.26
C CYS A 9 19.51 -33.13 -35.14
N THR A 10 19.65 -31.85 -35.47
CA THR A 10 20.02 -30.80 -34.50
C THR A 10 18.83 -30.26 -33.71
N PHE A 11 17.61 -30.34 -34.27
CA PHE A 11 16.39 -29.91 -33.58
C PHE A 11 15.92 -30.90 -32.51
N PHE A 12 16.22 -32.20 -32.67
CA PHE A 12 15.75 -33.23 -31.73
C PHE A 12 16.65 -33.39 -30.48
N MET A 13 17.91 -32.97 -30.54
CA MET A 13 18.84 -33.05 -29.41
C MET A 13 18.73 -31.88 -28.41
N PHE A 14 18.07 -30.78 -28.77
CA PHE A 14 17.92 -29.62 -27.89
C PHE A 14 16.72 -29.71 -26.92
N VAL A 15 15.85 -30.73 -27.07
CA VAL A 15 14.59 -30.83 -26.31
C VAL A 15 14.71 -31.70 -25.04
N LEU A 16 15.84 -32.39 -24.81
CA LEU A 16 15.93 -33.41 -23.73
C LEU A 16 16.98 -33.16 -22.62
N ALA A 17 17.64 -32.01 -22.58
CA ALA A 17 18.42 -31.53 -21.41
C ALA A 17 17.95 -30.09 -21.15
N ASP A 18 17.12 -29.78 -20.16
CA ASP A 18 17.42 -29.90 -18.74
C ASP A 18 16.17 -30.26 -17.92
N ARG A 19 16.19 -31.45 -17.31
CA ARG A 19 15.45 -31.74 -16.09
C ARG A 19 16.38 -31.47 -14.91
N THR A 20 15.83 -30.82 -13.88
CA THR A 20 16.19 -30.86 -12.45
C THR A 20 16.68 -29.53 -11.84
N PHE A 21 15.76 -28.82 -11.19
CA PHE A 21 16.09 -28.20 -9.90
C PHE A 21 14.84 -28.15 -9.03
N ALA A 22 14.98 -28.71 -7.84
CA ALA A 22 13.98 -28.82 -6.80
C ALA A 22 13.55 -27.45 -6.25
N GLN A 23 12.38 -27.38 -5.60
CA GLN A 23 12.28 -27.00 -4.19
C GLN A 23 10.84 -27.10 -3.68
N GLU A 24 10.75 -27.97 -2.68
CA GLU A 24 9.71 -28.23 -1.69
C GLU A 24 9.03 -26.98 -1.10
N LYS A 25 7.69 -26.94 -1.10
CA LYS A 25 6.91 -26.13 -0.15
C LYS A 25 5.68 -26.90 0.33
N LYS A 26 5.85 -27.62 1.44
CA LYS A 26 4.77 -28.02 2.35
C LYS A 26 4.30 -26.76 3.11
N GLY A 27 3.24 -26.13 2.63
CA GLY A 27 2.52 -25.08 3.34
C GLY A 27 1.23 -25.64 3.92
N LYS A 28 1.24 -25.90 5.23
CA LYS A 28 0.13 -26.41 6.03
C LYS A 28 -1.11 -25.51 5.89
N SER A 29 -2.20 -26.09 5.40
CA SER A 29 -3.55 -25.57 5.60
C SER A 29 -3.96 -25.82 7.05
N CYS A 30 -4.10 -24.76 7.85
CA CYS A 30 -5.03 -24.77 8.98
C CYS A 30 -6.42 -24.68 8.32
N GLY A 31 -7.29 -25.69 8.35
CA GLY A 31 -7.62 -26.55 9.47
C GLY A 31 -9.06 -26.16 9.85
N ASP A 32 -10.01 -26.58 9.02
CA ASP A 32 -11.43 -26.56 9.34
C ASP A 32 -11.63 -27.44 10.60
N GLY A 33 -12.14 -26.83 11.66
CA GLY A 33 -12.54 -27.54 12.88
C GLY A 33 -11.79 -27.12 14.13
N CYS A 34 -12.46 -26.29 14.94
CA CYS A 34 -12.57 -26.37 16.40
C CYS A 34 -13.07 -25.02 16.92
N CYS A 35 -14.30 -24.69 16.54
CA CYS A 35 -15.19 -23.91 17.37
C CYS A 35 -15.63 -24.80 18.54
N GLU A 36 -14.82 -24.86 19.59
CA GLU A 36 -15.28 -25.25 20.92
C GLU A 36 -15.50 -24.00 21.76
N ASN A 37 -16.70 -23.45 21.56
CA ASN A 37 -17.52 -22.84 22.59
C ASN A 37 -17.58 -23.73 23.83
N LYS A 38 -16.59 -23.57 24.71
CA LYS A 38 -16.63 -24.13 26.05
C LYS A 38 -17.71 -23.40 26.87
N THR A 39 -18.70 -24.18 27.23
CA THR A 39 -19.85 -23.88 28.06
C THR A 39 -19.49 -23.24 29.40
N MET A 40 -20.26 -22.20 29.72
CA MET A 40 -20.72 -21.75 31.04
C MET A 40 -20.16 -22.49 32.28
N ALA A 41 -19.39 -21.76 33.08
CA ALA A 41 -19.38 -21.92 34.53
C ALA A 41 -19.79 -20.59 35.14
N MET A 42 -20.97 -20.59 35.74
CA MET A 42 -21.55 -19.51 36.52
C MET A 42 -21.24 -19.79 37.99
N ALA A 43 -20.41 -18.95 38.61
CA ALA A 43 -20.18 -18.94 40.05
C ALA A 43 -20.01 -17.48 40.51
N GLU A 44 -21.04 -17.06 41.24
CA GLU A 44 -21.19 -16.01 42.24
C GLU A 44 -20.30 -14.75 42.28
N MET A 45 -21.05 -13.65 42.36
CA MET A 45 -20.69 -12.33 42.87
C MET A 45 -20.03 -12.39 44.24
N GLN A 46 -18.85 -11.77 44.38
CA GLN A 46 -18.45 -11.15 45.63
C GLN A 46 -17.85 -9.77 45.40
N SER A 47 -18.35 -8.85 46.22
CA SER A 47 -18.13 -7.41 46.24
C SER A 47 -16.66 -7.03 46.44
N HIS A 48 -16.10 -6.26 45.51
CA HIS A 48 -14.84 -5.55 45.71
C HIS A 48 -15.03 -4.03 45.66
N LYS A 49 -15.02 -3.48 46.87
CA LYS A 49 -14.99 -2.06 47.25
C LYS A 49 -13.88 -1.34 46.49
N HIS A 50 -14.23 -0.32 45.71
CA HIS A 50 -13.25 0.61 45.13
C HIS A 50 -12.68 1.49 46.25
N GLN A 51 -11.41 1.27 46.58
CA GLN A 51 -10.64 2.12 47.49
C GLN A 51 -9.80 3.08 46.62
N LYS A 52 -9.91 4.38 46.90
CA LYS A 52 -9.13 5.43 46.23
C LYS A 52 -7.63 5.16 46.38
N HIS A 53 -6.91 5.21 45.27
CA HIS A 53 -5.47 5.43 45.26
C HIS A 53 -5.19 6.84 44.78
N ASP A 54 -5.03 7.76 45.73
CA ASP A 54 -4.26 8.99 45.54
C ASP A 54 -2.80 8.62 45.83
N GLN A 55 -1.98 8.52 44.78
CA GLN A 55 -0.50 8.56 44.84
C GLN A 55 0.07 8.46 43.42
N HIS A 56 0.17 9.60 42.73
CA HIS A 56 1.21 9.76 41.71
C HIS A 56 2.42 10.38 42.38
N ALA A 57 3.19 9.53 43.04
CA ALA A 57 4.56 9.81 43.42
C ALA A 57 5.41 9.85 42.14
N LYS A 58 6.34 10.81 42.13
CA LYS A 58 7.43 10.96 41.17
C LYS A 58 8.11 9.61 40.93
N ASP A 59 8.13 9.18 39.67
CA ASP A 59 9.18 8.33 39.17
C ASP A 59 9.82 8.99 37.95
N THR A 60 10.72 9.91 38.25
CA THR A 60 11.86 10.25 37.40
C THR A 60 12.74 9.02 37.27
N THR A 61 12.47 8.17 36.28
CA THR A 61 13.37 7.09 35.88
C THR A 61 13.85 7.30 34.44
N ALA A 62 15.13 7.64 34.38
CA ALA A 62 16.08 7.31 33.32
C ALA A 62 15.67 7.64 31.87
N LYS A 63 15.88 8.92 31.52
CA LYS A 63 16.14 9.35 30.15
C LYS A 63 17.42 8.65 29.66
N LYS A 64 17.25 7.49 29.02
CA LYS A 64 18.29 6.82 28.24
C LYS A 64 18.38 7.55 26.90
N ASP A 65 19.27 8.53 26.86
CA ASP A 65 19.67 9.23 25.64
C ASP A 65 20.29 8.23 24.66
N LYS A 66 19.45 7.76 23.73
CA LYS A 66 19.87 6.99 22.56
C LYS A 66 19.63 7.87 21.34
N GLN A 67 20.71 8.53 20.90
CA GLN A 67 20.96 8.99 19.54
C GLN A 67 19.72 9.53 18.79
N SER A 68 19.42 10.81 19.01
CA SER A 68 18.30 11.52 18.38
C SER A 68 18.49 11.71 16.87
N THR A 69 18.14 10.70 16.09
CA THR A 69 17.40 10.97 14.86
C THR A 69 15.98 11.28 15.29
N ALA A 70 15.51 12.52 15.17
CA ALA A 70 14.12 12.86 15.50
C ALA A 70 13.18 11.94 14.69
N VAL A 71 12.53 10.99 15.37
CA VAL A 71 11.52 10.11 14.79
C VAL A 71 10.18 10.70 15.17
N GLU A 72 9.47 11.21 14.17
CA GLU A 72 8.12 11.74 14.33
C GLU A 72 7.11 10.61 14.12
N TYR A 73 6.16 10.49 15.03
CA TYR A 73 5.04 9.55 15.00
C TYR A 73 3.75 10.33 14.75
N THR A 74 2.85 9.79 13.93
CA THR A 74 1.55 10.38 13.58
C THR A 74 0.41 9.36 13.64
N CYS A 75 -0.81 9.82 13.90
CA CYS A 75 -1.98 8.95 13.78
C CYS A 75 -2.44 8.85 12.31
N PRO A 76 -2.64 7.64 11.74
CA PRO A 76 -3.05 7.47 10.34
C PRO A 76 -4.43 8.08 10.04
N MET A 77 -5.30 8.21 11.06
CA MET A 77 -6.63 8.83 10.92
C MET A 77 -6.67 10.31 11.35
N HIS A 78 -5.68 10.75 12.12
CA HIS A 78 -5.62 12.11 12.67
C HIS A 78 -4.22 12.69 12.48
N PRO A 79 -3.86 13.17 11.27
CA PRO A 79 -2.52 13.67 10.95
C PRO A 79 -2.05 14.87 11.81
N GLU A 80 -2.99 15.52 12.49
CA GLU A 80 -2.73 16.59 13.46
C GLU A 80 -2.08 16.07 14.76
N VAL A 81 -2.28 14.79 15.09
CA VAL A 81 -1.72 14.17 16.29
C VAL A 81 -0.31 13.70 15.98
N ARG A 82 0.69 14.47 16.42
CA ARG A 82 2.12 14.16 16.26
C ARG A 82 2.80 13.99 17.60
N SER A 83 3.79 13.11 17.67
CA SER A 83 4.57 12.80 18.87
C SER A 83 5.99 12.41 18.51
N ASP A 84 6.97 12.75 19.35
CA ASP A 84 8.35 12.27 19.21
C ASP A 84 8.55 10.87 19.80
N LYS A 85 7.50 10.32 20.40
CA LYS A 85 7.51 9.01 21.08
C LYS A 85 6.43 8.09 20.52
N PRO A 86 6.69 6.77 20.48
CA PRO A 86 5.65 5.80 20.21
C PRO A 86 4.58 5.86 21.31
N GLY A 87 3.34 5.56 20.93
CA GLY A 87 2.20 5.60 21.83
C GLY A 87 0.90 5.46 21.07
N THR A 88 -0.20 5.78 21.74
CA THR A 88 -1.55 5.63 21.21
C THR A 88 -2.19 7.00 20.99
N CYS A 89 -2.91 7.17 19.88
CA CYS A 89 -3.64 8.38 19.55
C CYS A 89 -4.74 8.65 20.60
N PRO A 90 -4.80 9.85 21.20
CA PRO A 90 -5.83 10.19 22.20
C PRO A 90 -7.22 10.37 21.59
N LYS A 91 -7.33 10.61 20.27
CA LYS A 91 -8.62 10.80 19.58
C LYS A 91 -9.32 9.46 19.27
N CYS A 92 -8.59 8.49 18.71
CA CYS A 92 -9.17 7.22 18.23
C CYS A 92 -8.59 5.96 18.85
N LYS A 93 -7.66 6.09 19.81
CA LYS A 93 -7.08 4.96 20.55
C LYS A 93 -6.34 3.93 19.69
N MET A 94 -5.92 4.30 18.48
CA MET A 94 -5.04 3.48 17.63
C MET A 94 -3.58 3.87 17.83
N ASP A 95 -2.66 2.96 17.53
CA ASP A 95 -1.22 3.21 17.65
C ASP A 95 -0.74 4.29 16.69
N LEU A 96 0.17 5.14 17.18
CA LEU A 96 0.88 6.11 16.36
C LEU A 96 1.92 5.40 15.49
N VAL A 97 1.98 5.78 14.22
CA VAL A 97 2.88 5.20 13.23
C VAL A 97 3.99 6.19 12.92
N GLU A 98 5.22 5.71 12.76
CA GLU A 98 6.35 6.55 12.33
C GLU A 98 6.07 7.18 10.97
N VAL A 99 6.15 8.50 10.88
CA VAL A 99 5.88 9.27 9.64
C VAL A 99 6.78 8.81 8.50
N LYS A 100 8.05 8.48 8.79
CA LYS A 100 8.98 7.94 7.78
C LYS A 100 8.52 6.57 7.25
N LYS A 101 7.97 5.71 8.12
CA LYS A 101 7.48 4.38 7.76
C LYS A 101 6.19 4.48 6.95
N GLU A 102 5.29 5.38 7.34
CA GLU A 102 4.02 5.65 6.66
C GLU A 102 4.27 6.15 5.22
N LYS A 103 5.10 7.19 5.05
CA LYS A 103 5.52 7.68 3.72
C LYS A 103 6.18 6.61 2.87
N LYS A 104 7.07 5.80 3.45
CA LYS A 104 7.73 4.70 2.73
C LYS A 104 6.74 3.63 2.29
N SER A 105 5.75 3.33 3.12
CA SER A 105 4.67 2.40 2.80
C SER A 105 3.81 2.92 1.65
N LEU A 106 3.41 4.20 1.70
CA LEU A 106 2.62 4.83 0.63
C LEU A 106 3.38 4.85 -0.69
N LEU A 107 4.67 5.24 -0.67
CA LEU A 107 5.52 5.22 -1.86
C LEU A 107 5.64 3.80 -2.43
N LYS A 108 5.86 2.79 -1.57
CA LYS A 108 5.91 1.39 -1.99
C LYS A 108 4.59 0.95 -2.63
N GLN A 109 3.44 1.26 -2.02
CA GLN A 109 2.12 0.94 -2.56
C GLN A 109 1.86 1.64 -3.91
N LYS A 110 2.29 2.90 -4.04
CA LYS A 110 2.22 3.65 -5.31
C LYS A 110 3.07 2.98 -6.39
N MET A 111 4.30 2.59 -6.07
CA MET A 111 5.19 1.88 -7.00
C MET A 111 4.65 0.49 -7.37
N GLU A 112 4.07 -0.24 -6.43
CA GLU A 112 3.41 -1.53 -6.71
C GLU A 112 2.20 -1.34 -7.62
N ALA A 113 1.34 -0.35 -7.35
CA ALA A 113 0.20 -0.01 -8.20
C ALA A 113 0.62 0.40 -9.62
N MET A 114 1.74 1.11 -9.76
CA MET A 114 2.36 1.41 -11.06
C MET A 114 2.89 0.15 -11.74
N ALA A 115 3.55 -0.75 -10.99
CA ALA A 115 4.14 -1.98 -11.52
C ALA A 115 3.08 -2.96 -12.04
N ILE A 116 1.92 -3.05 -11.38
CA ILE A 116 0.79 -3.87 -11.85
C ILE A 116 -0.07 -3.16 -12.91
N GLY A 117 0.33 -1.96 -13.37
CA GLY A 117 -0.38 -1.19 -14.39
C GLY A 117 -1.70 -0.58 -13.95
N LYS A 118 -2.04 -0.66 -12.66
CA LYS A 118 -3.25 -0.08 -12.06
C LYS A 118 -3.12 1.44 -11.88
N TYR A 119 -1.91 1.98 -11.98
CA TYR A 119 -1.63 3.41 -11.92
C TYR A 119 -0.79 3.88 -13.12
N ASN A 120 -1.45 4.55 -14.06
CA ASN A 120 -0.85 5.13 -15.25
C ASN A 120 -1.37 6.57 -15.42
N CYS A 121 -0.69 7.52 -14.79
CA CYS A 121 -1.06 8.93 -14.86
C CYS A 121 -0.79 9.50 -16.26
N CYS A 122 -1.62 10.46 -16.66
CA CYS A 122 -1.50 11.17 -17.94
C CYS A 122 -0.71 12.48 -17.85
N ILE A 123 -0.41 12.95 -16.64
CA ILE A 123 0.40 14.14 -16.34
C ILE A 123 1.69 13.76 -15.60
N GLU A 124 2.68 14.66 -15.61
CA GLU A 124 4.02 14.45 -15.03
C GLU A 124 3.99 14.37 -13.51
N GLU A 125 3.22 15.25 -12.84
CA GLU A 125 2.95 15.15 -11.41
C GLU A 125 1.73 14.23 -11.17
N PRO A 126 1.95 12.96 -10.79
CA PRO A 126 0.86 12.01 -10.63
C PRO A 126 -0.09 12.43 -9.51
N CYS A 127 -1.35 12.75 -9.84
CA CYS A 127 -2.40 13.05 -8.87
C CYS A 127 -2.60 11.90 -7.86
N ASP A 128 -2.38 12.19 -6.58
CA ASP A 128 -2.49 11.21 -5.49
C ASP A 128 -3.97 10.91 -5.13
N GLU A 129 -4.89 11.80 -5.47
CA GLU A 129 -6.31 11.69 -5.09
C GLU A 129 -7.00 10.48 -5.72
N CYS A 130 -6.73 10.15 -6.98
CA CYS A 130 -7.31 8.94 -7.60
C CYS A 130 -6.83 7.65 -6.93
N LEU A 131 -5.57 7.62 -6.46
CA LEU A 131 -5.04 6.45 -5.76
C LEU A 131 -5.75 6.28 -4.40
N LYS A 132 -6.02 7.38 -3.70
CA LYS A 132 -6.75 7.37 -2.42
C LYS A 132 -8.23 7.00 -2.61
N ALA A 133 -8.90 7.58 -3.61
CA ALA A 133 -10.34 7.44 -3.80
C ALA A 133 -10.75 6.11 -4.47
N HIS A 134 -9.97 5.64 -5.46
CA HIS A 134 -10.37 4.51 -6.30
C HIS A 134 -9.35 3.37 -6.32
N GLY A 135 -8.18 3.55 -5.68
CA GLY A 135 -7.10 2.58 -5.70
C GLY A 135 -6.59 2.26 -7.11
N SER A 136 -6.93 3.06 -8.13
CA SER A 136 -6.53 2.92 -9.53
C SER A 136 -6.59 4.25 -10.28
N CYS A 137 -5.72 4.39 -11.28
CA CYS A 137 -5.71 5.48 -12.24
C CYS A 137 -5.35 4.91 -13.61
N SER A 138 -6.28 4.96 -14.56
CA SER A 138 -6.09 4.48 -15.95
C SER A 138 -6.09 5.61 -16.98
N CYS A 139 -5.81 6.85 -16.54
CA CYS A 139 -5.92 8.06 -17.35
C CYS A 139 -5.05 8.04 -18.61
N LYS A 140 -3.82 7.51 -18.56
CA LYS A 140 -2.97 7.38 -19.76
C LYS A 140 -3.60 6.51 -20.85
N LYS A 141 -4.30 5.43 -20.46
CA LYS A 141 -5.06 4.59 -21.41
C LYS A 141 -6.29 5.33 -21.90
N ALA A 142 -7.04 5.95 -21.00
CA ALA A 142 -8.22 6.75 -21.34
C ALA A 142 -7.91 7.85 -22.37
N VAL A 143 -6.80 8.58 -22.21
CA VAL A 143 -6.35 9.61 -23.14
C VAL A 143 -5.98 9.03 -24.52
N LYS A 144 -5.30 7.88 -24.55
CA LYS A 144 -5.02 7.17 -25.82
C LYS A 144 -6.31 6.78 -26.54
N ASP A 145 -7.32 6.37 -25.78
CA ASP A 145 -8.65 6.00 -26.28
C ASP A 145 -9.55 7.22 -26.59
N GLY A 146 -9.05 8.46 -26.46
CA GLY A 146 -9.82 9.69 -26.70
C GLY A 146 -10.92 9.96 -25.68
N LYS A 147 -10.86 9.31 -24.52
CA LYS A 147 -11.78 9.53 -23.39
C LYS A 147 -11.38 10.80 -22.64
N PRO A 148 -12.35 11.48 -22.03
CA PRO A 148 -12.07 12.71 -21.30
C PRO A 148 -11.28 12.46 -20.01
N VAL A 149 -10.55 13.49 -19.57
CA VAL A 149 -9.82 13.52 -18.29
C VAL A 149 -10.52 14.46 -17.29
N CYS A 150 -10.24 14.32 -15.99
CA CYS A 150 -10.78 15.23 -14.99
C CYS A 150 -10.25 16.67 -15.15
N ASP A 151 -10.90 17.61 -14.47
CA ASP A 151 -10.54 19.03 -14.48
C ASP A 151 -9.08 19.30 -14.09
N GLU A 152 -8.57 18.62 -13.07
CA GLU A 152 -7.19 18.79 -12.60
C GLU A 152 -6.18 18.29 -13.62
N CYS A 153 -6.41 17.10 -14.16
CA CYS A 153 -5.57 16.56 -15.23
C CYS A 153 -5.63 17.45 -16.48
N TYR A 154 -6.81 17.97 -16.83
CA TYR A 154 -6.95 18.90 -17.96
C TYR A 154 -6.10 20.16 -17.76
N LYS A 155 -6.07 20.73 -16.54
CA LYS A 155 -5.18 21.86 -16.21
C LYS A 155 -3.70 21.49 -16.33
N GLY A 156 -3.29 20.30 -15.89
CA GLY A 156 -1.91 19.84 -16.09
C GLY A 156 -1.53 19.76 -17.58
N TRP A 157 -2.45 19.33 -18.44
CA TRP A 157 -2.26 19.41 -19.90
C TRP A 157 -2.17 20.86 -20.41
N GLN A 158 -2.92 21.80 -19.84
CA GLN A 158 -2.81 23.22 -20.18
C GLN A 158 -1.46 23.81 -19.75
N ASN A 159 -0.87 23.27 -18.69
CA ASN A 159 0.47 23.63 -18.19
C ASN A 159 1.61 22.93 -18.95
N GLY A 160 1.31 22.05 -19.91
CA GLY A 160 2.31 21.30 -20.66
C GLY A 160 2.86 20.06 -19.96
N GLU A 161 2.24 19.62 -18.86
CA GLU A 161 2.67 18.48 -18.04
C GLU A 161 2.20 17.12 -18.61
N GLY A 162 1.59 17.10 -19.80
CA GLY A 162 1.06 15.89 -20.41
C GLY A 162 2.14 14.89 -20.82
N THR A 163 2.06 13.64 -20.33
CA THR A 163 3.09 12.60 -20.57
C THR A 163 2.65 11.50 -21.55
N VAL A 164 1.52 11.68 -22.24
CA VAL A 164 0.99 10.69 -23.17
C VAL A 164 1.58 10.92 -24.56
N SER A 165 2.44 10.00 -25.00
CA SER A 165 3.12 10.07 -26.29
C SER A 165 2.14 10.26 -27.46
N GLY A 166 2.40 11.24 -28.32
CA GLY A 166 1.61 11.52 -29.51
C GLY A 166 0.28 12.24 -29.25
N LYS A 167 0.07 12.77 -28.04
CA LYS A 167 -1.09 13.57 -27.68
C LYS A 167 -0.66 14.97 -27.30
N THR A 168 -1.48 15.94 -27.66
CA THR A 168 -1.33 17.36 -27.31
C THR A 168 -2.58 17.84 -26.58
N LEU A 169 -2.54 19.03 -25.99
CA LEU A 169 -3.71 19.63 -25.31
C LEU A 169 -4.98 19.62 -26.18
N ASN A 170 -4.84 19.79 -27.50
CA ASN A 170 -5.97 19.79 -28.45
C ASN A 170 -6.66 18.44 -28.57
N ASP A 171 -5.97 17.34 -28.25
CA ASP A 171 -6.52 15.98 -28.27
C ASP A 171 -7.25 15.61 -26.97
N ILE A 172 -7.12 16.44 -25.93
CA ILE A 172 -7.61 16.16 -24.59
C ILE A 172 -8.98 16.79 -24.42
N LYS A 173 -9.96 15.96 -24.04
CA LYS A 173 -11.31 16.40 -23.69
C LYS A 173 -11.42 16.57 -22.18
N LYS A 174 -11.97 17.71 -21.75
CA LYS A 174 -12.34 17.93 -20.35
C LYS A 174 -13.61 17.11 -20.02
N GLY A 175 -13.53 16.28 -18.99
CA GLY A 175 -14.62 15.44 -18.50
C GLY A 175 -15.37 16.06 -17.34
N HIS A 176 -16.38 15.34 -16.86
CA HIS A 176 -17.15 15.75 -15.68
C HIS A 176 -16.26 15.71 -14.41
N GLN A 177 -16.39 16.75 -13.57
CA GLN A 177 -15.81 16.84 -12.23
C GLN A 177 -16.32 15.71 -11.32
N HIS A 178 -15.51 14.71 -11.00
CA HIS A 178 -15.86 13.83 -9.90
C HIS A 178 -15.60 14.59 -8.60
N ASN A 179 -16.56 14.56 -7.68
CA ASN A 179 -16.35 15.11 -6.35
C ASN A 179 -15.42 14.14 -5.61
N HIS A 180 -14.28 14.66 -5.15
CA HIS A 180 -13.34 13.93 -4.31
C HIS A 180 -13.73 14.05 -2.84
#